data_AF-A0A6B9FS42-F1
#
_entry.id   AF-A0A6B9FS42-F1
#
_cell.length_a   1.000
_cell.length_b   1.000
_cell.length_c   1.000
_cell.angle_alpha   90.00
_cell.angle_beta   90.00
_cell.angle_gamma   90.00
#
_symmetry.space_group_name_H-M   'P 1'
#
loop_
_entity.id
_entity.type
_entity.pdbx_description
1 polymer ?
#
loop_
_entity_poly.entity_id
_entity_poly.type
_entity_poly.pdbx_seq_one_letter_code
_entity_poly.pdbx_strand_id
1 'polypeptide(L)'
;MTRQLIVGMPESGKSTFIAALRHLLLSATVSTELTLTRLADEEKHVNDLETDWLELKKVQRTKPATEGWVEFHVRDAASGTESVLLVPDLRGETFEQPACSGQCQDQLYDAIANASGIALFTSAEREDDALLVSDLGDLLDDSGQIARDEANFFDPYGMPEEVKIVEFLQMANRRPLTPKRRRIAVMVSAWDVIPSDRMPDAWLAEKRPMLAQFLQYNPSLWDLRVYGVSAQGGRLPQDKKRLKAMKPAERIRIVGHRAKPHDLTAPLRWLAGT
;
A
#
# COMPACT_ATOMS: atom_id res chain seq x y z
N MET A 1 -19.33 8.36 9.95
CA MET A 1 -18.76 7.43 8.96
C MET A 1 -17.37 7.90 8.61
N THR A 2 -16.36 7.05 8.81
CA THR A 2 -14.95 7.37 8.59
C THR A 2 -14.49 6.87 7.23
N ARG A 3 -13.59 7.61 6.56
CA ARG A 3 -13.06 7.21 5.24
C ARG A 3 -11.57 6.87 5.38
N GLN A 4 -11.15 5.74 4.83
CA GLN A 4 -9.75 5.36 4.74
C GLN A 4 -9.36 5.28 3.28
N LEU A 5 -8.18 5.82 2.96
CA LEU A 5 -7.64 5.81 1.61
C LEU A 5 -6.57 4.73 1.51
N ILE A 6 -6.70 3.81 0.55
CA ILE A 6 -5.72 2.76 0.26
C ILE A 6 -4.94 3.17 -0.99
N VAL A 7 -3.65 3.42 -0.82
CA VAL A 7 -2.77 3.97 -1.87
C VAL A 7 -1.40 3.32 -1.83
N GLY A 8 -0.62 3.52 -2.88
CA GLY A 8 0.75 3.01 -3.01
C GLY A 8 1.19 3.04 -4.46
N MET A 9 2.49 3.03 -4.68
CA MET A 9 3.07 3.09 -6.03
C MET A 9 2.67 1.87 -6.88
N PRO A 10 2.86 1.92 -8.20
CA PRO A 10 2.75 0.72 -9.01
C PRO A 10 3.52 -0.45 -8.43
N GLU A 11 2.95 -1.66 -8.54
CA GLU A 11 3.57 -2.91 -8.09
C GLU A 11 3.80 -3.03 -6.58
N SER A 12 3.18 -2.18 -5.77
CA SER A 12 3.26 -2.22 -4.29
C SER A 12 2.39 -3.30 -3.63
N GLY A 13 1.75 -4.20 -4.39
CA GLY A 13 0.95 -5.31 -3.87
C GLY A 13 -0.53 -5.02 -3.56
N LYS A 14 -1.03 -3.82 -3.91
CA LYS A 14 -2.43 -3.39 -3.67
C LYS A 14 -3.46 -4.35 -4.26
N SER A 15 -3.36 -4.72 -5.53
CA SER A 15 -4.37 -5.57 -6.20
C SER A 15 -4.50 -6.94 -5.52
N THR A 16 -3.39 -7.55 -5.11
CA THR A 16 -3.37 -8.82 -4.36
C THR A 16 -3.98 -8.64 -2.98
N PHE A 17 -3.71 -7.52 -2.30
CA PHE A 17 -4.32 -7.20 -1.01
C PHE A 17 -5.84 -7.04 -1.13
N ILE A 18 -6.32 -6.30 -2.13
CA ILE A 18 -7.75 -6.08 -2.35
C ILE A 18 -8.48 -7.39 -2.67
N ALA A 19 -7.91 -8.24 -3.51
CA ALA A 19 -8.44 -9.58 -3.80
C ALA A 19 -8.57 -10.44 -2.52
N ALA A 20 -7.51 -10.48 -1.71
CA ALA A 20 -7.47 -11.23 -0.46
C ALA A 20 -8.43 -10.65 0.59
N LEU A 21 -8.52 -9.31 0.70
CA LEU A 21 -9.42 -8.61 1.61
C LEU A 21 -10.88 -8.91 1.28
N ARG A 22 -11.27 -8.84 0.01
CA ARG A 22 -12.63 -9.18 -0.42
C ARG A 22 -12.99 -10.61 -0.03
N HIS A 23 -12.10 -11.56 -0.31
CA HIS A 23 -12.30 -12.95 0.06
C HIS A 23 -12.46 -13.16 1.57
N LEU A 24 -11.61 -12.51 2.38
CA LEU A 24 -11.70 -12.57 3.83
C LEU A 24 -13.04 -12.05 4.35
N LEU A 25 -13.46 -10.90 3.86
CA LEU A 25 -14.70 -10.25 4.28
C LEU A 25 -15.96 -11.03 3.88
N LEU A 26 -15.96 -11.73 2.75
CA LEU A 26 -17.11 -12.51 2.27
C LEU A 26 -17.16 -13.93 2.82
N SER A 27 -16.01 -14.61 2.89
CA SER A 27 -15.97 -16.02 3.28
C SER A 27 -16.23 -16.23 4.78
N ALA A 28 -15.98 -15.20 5.61
CA ALA A 28 -16.06 -15.26 7.07
C ALA A 28 -15.33 -16.48 7.69
N THR A 29 -14.29 -16.98 6.99
CA THR A 29 -13.55 -18.20 7.36
C THR A 29 -12.56 -17.97 8.50
N VAL A 30 -12.14 -16.72 8.71
CA VAL A 30 -11.26 -16.28 9.79
C VAL A 30 -11.97 -15.19 10.58
N SER A 31 -11.71 -15.11 11.89
CA SER A 31 -12.20 -14.00 12.72
C SER A 31 -11.52 -12.69 12.28
N THR A 32 -12.26 -11.86 11.55
CA THR A 32 -11.87 -10.50 11.18
C THR A 32 -12.47 -9.49 12.16
N GLU A 33 -11.84 -8.32 12.29
CA GLU A 33 -12.36 -7.22 13.11
C GLU A 33 -13.35 -6.33 12.35
N LEU A 34 -13.31 -6.36 11.01
CA LEU A 34 -14.27 -5.69 10.15
C LEU A 34 -15.18 -6.70 9.43
N THR A 35 -16.45 -6.32 9.26
CA THR A 35 -17.43 -7.04 8.45
C THR A 35 -17.91 -6.17 7.30
N LEU A 36 -18.14 -6.78 6.14
CA LEU A 36 -18.61 -6.07 4.95
C LEU A 36 -20.11 -5.79 5.07
N THR A 37 -20.52 -4.53 4.89
CA THR A 37 -21.93 -4.13 4.90
C THR A 37 -22.49 -3.95 3.50
N ARG A 38 -21.68 -3.39 2.59
CA ARG A 38 -22.04 -3.16 1.19
C ARG A 38 -20.79 -3.20 0.31
N LEU A 39 -20.91 -3.86 -0.84
CA LEU A 39 -19.97 -3.72 -1.96
C LEU A 39 -20.52 -2.68 -2.94
N ALA A 40 -19.65 -1.89 -3.57
CA ALA A 40 -20.08 -0.97 -4.62
C ALA A 40 -20.64 -1.75 -5.83
N ASP A 41 -21.59 -1.14 -6.53
CA ASP A 41 -22.41 -1.81 -7.55
C ASP A 41 -21.64 -2.11 -8.87
N GLU A 42 -20.40 -1.60 -9.04
CA GLU A 42 -19.63 -1.64 -10.29
C GLU A 42 -18.30 -2.44 -10.21
N GLU A 43 -18.24 -3.52 -9.43
CA GLU A 43 -16.97 -4.20 -9.13
C GLU A 43 -16.70 -5.49 -9.92
N LYS A 44 -17.11 -5.59 -11.19
CA LYS A 44 -16.77 -6.75 -12.04
C LYS A 44 -15.26 -7.05 -11.99
N HIS A 45 -14.44 -6.01 -11.99
CA HIS A 45 -13.01 -6.13 -11.91
C HIS A 45 -12.51 -6.74 -10.57
N VAL A 46 -13.08 -6.35 -9.43
CA VAL A 46 -12.64 -6.89 -8.12
C VAL A 46 -12.98 -8.38 -8.00
N ASN A 47 -14.10 -8.80 -8.60
CA ASN A 47 -14.46 -10.23 -8.71
C ASN A 47 -13.42 -11.01 -9.53
N ASP A 48 -12.94 -10.41 -10.64
CA ASP A 48 -11.90 -11.01 -11.47
C ASP A 48 -10.58 -11.14 -10.70
N LEU A 49 -10.19 -10.12 -9.91
CA LEU A 49 -9.00 -10.16 -9.06
C LEU A 49 -9.08 -11.27 -8.01
N GLU A 50 -10.23 -11.41 -7.34
CA GLU A 50 -10.42 -12.49 -6.35
C GLU A 50 -10.34 -13.86 -7.03
N THR A 51 -10.94 -14.01 -8.22
CA THR A 51 -10.90 -15.26 -8.99
C THR A 51 -9.45 -15.62 -9.33
N ASP A 52 -8.67 -14.69 -9.87
CA ASP A 52 -7.25 -14.89 -10.18
C ASP A 52 -6.44 -15.27 -8.93
N TRP A 53 -6.69 -14.59 -7.80
CA TRP A 53 -6.03 -14.86 -6.53
C TRP A 53 -6.37 -16.26 -5.98
N LEU A 54 -7.64 -16.67 -6.06
CA LEU A 54 -8.10 -18.00 -5.65
C LEU A 54 -7.46 -19.11 -6.49
N GLU A 55 -7.36 -18.88 -7.81
CA GLU A 55 -6.74 -19.81 -8.77
C GLU A 55 -5.20 -19.84 -8.72
N LEU A 56 -4.59 -19.01 -7.87
CA LEU A 56 -3.15 -18.84 -7.76
C LEU A 56 -2.53 -18.51 -9.11
N LYS A 57 -3.18 -17.60 -9.84
CA LYS A 57 -2.65 -16.94 -11.02
C LYS A 57 -2.00 -15.63 -10.56
N LYS A 58 -0.97 -15.18 -11.29
CA LYS A 58 -0.47 -13.82 -11.09
C LYS A 58 -1.63 -12.90 -11.44
N VAL A 59 -2.13 -12.16 -10.45
CA VAL A 59 -3.23 -11.20 -10.60
C VAL A 59 -2.84 -10.23 -11.71
N GLN A 60 -3.51 -10.35 -12.87
CA GLN A 60 -3.20 -9.57 -14.06
C GLN A 60 -3.66 -8.12 -13.85
N ARG A 61 -2.88 -7.15 -14.33
CA ARG A 61 -3.32 -5.75 -14.35
C ARG A 61 -4.58 -5.65 -15.21
N THR A 62 -5.58 -4.89 -14.74
CA THR A 62 -6.75 -4.53 -15.54
C THR A 62 -6.35 -3.83 -16.83
N LYS A 63 -7.12 -4.05 -17.90
CA LYS A 63 -7.00 -3.27 -19.14
C LYS A 63 -7.46 -1.82 -18.89
N PRO A 64 -6.96 -0.83 -19.66
CA PRO A 64 -7.06 0.61 -19.35
C PRO A 64 -8.47 1.23 -19.37
N ALA A 65 -9.54 0.46 -19.55
CA ALA A 65 -10.84 0.97 -19.99
C ALA A 65 -11.99 0.75 -18.99
N THR A 66 -11.73 0.33 -17.75
CA THR A 66 -12.82 -0.01 -16.81
C THR A 66 -12.49 0.27 -15.33
N GLU A 67 -11.54 1.17 -15.07
CA GLU A 67 -11.03 1.45 -13.72
C GLU A 67 -11.81 2.61 -13.07
N GLY A 68 -12.90 2.26 -12.38
CA GLY A 68 -13.52 3.12 -11.38
C GLY A 68 -12.84 2.96 -10.02
N TRP A 69 -13.14 3.88 -9.11
CA TRP A 69 -12.77 3.78 -7.70
C TRP A 69 -13.44 2.53 -7.09
N VAL A 70 -12.69 1.80 -6.27
CA VAL A 70 -13.24 0.67 -5.51
C VAL A 70 -13.60 1.14 -4.12
N GLU A 71 -14.81 0.82 -3.66
CA GLU A 71 -15.33 1.23 -2.36
C GLU A 71 -15.84 0.04 -1.55
N PHE A 72 -15.18 -0.24 -0.42
CA PHE A 72 -15.68 -1.23 0.54
C PHE A 72 -16.36 -0.53 1.70
N HIS A 73 -17.65 -0.77 1.88
CA HIS A 73 -18.35 -0.35 3.09
C HIS A 73 -18.19 -1.44 4.15
N VAL A 74 -17.54 -1.07 5.25
CA VAL A 74 -17.19 -2.00 6.32
C VAL A 74 -17.72 -1.49 7.66
N ARG A 75 -18.01 -2.42 8.55
CA ARG A 75 -18.45 -2.16 9.91
C ARG A 75 -17.51 -2.84 10.88
N ASP A 76 -17.08 -2.11 11.90
CA ASP A 76 -16.34 -2.68 13.02
C ASP A 76 -17.26 -3.60 13.84
N ALA A 77 -16.85 -4.86 14.01
CA ALA A 77 -17.60 -5.86 14.74
C ALA A 77 -17.75 -5.53 16.24
N ALA A 78 -16.80 -4.79 16.82
CA ALA A 78 -16.81 -4.45 18.25
C ALA A 78 -17.61 -3.17 18.53
N SER A 79 -17.36 -2.10 17.77
CA SER A 79 -17.99 -0.79 18.01
C SER A 79 -19.28 -0.56 17.21
N GLY A 80 -19.51 -1.33 16.14
CA GLY A 80 -20.61 -1.10 15.21
C GLY A 80 -20.41 0.11 14.28
N THR A 81 -19.26 0.77 14.35
CA THR A 81 -18.95 1.96 13.55
C THR A 81 -18.78 1.61 12.08
N GLU A 82 -19.40 2.39 11.19
CA GLU A 82 -19.26 2.23 9.75
C GLU A 82 -18.15 3.10 9.16
N SER A 83 -17.40 2.48 8.24
CA SER A 83 -16.32 3.11 7.50
C SER A 83 -16.36 2.75 6.01
N VAL A 84 -15.72 3.57 5.18
CA VAL A 84 -15.52 3.32 3.75
C VAL A 84 -14.03 3.22 3.47
N LEU A 85 -13.62 2.11 2.86
CA LEU A 85 -12.28 1.95 2.29
C LEU A 85 -12.33 2.37 0.83
N LEU A 86 -11.57 3.40 0.48
CA LEU A 86 -11.49 3.96 -0.86
C LEU A 86 -10.18 3.53 -1.51
N VAL A 87 -10.25 2.96 -2.71
CA VAL A 87 -9.09 2.63 -3.54
C VAL A 87 -9.22 3.43 -4.84
N PRO A 88 -8.39 4.46 -5.06
CA PRO A 88 -8.54 5.35 -6.21
C PRO A 88 -8.29 4.62 -7.52
N ASP A 89 -7.27 3.77 -7.53
CA ASP A 89 -7.02 2.80 -8.56
C ASP A 89 -6.25 1.61 -7.99
N LEU A 90 -6.23 0.51 -8.74
CA LEU A 90 -5.49 -0.67 -8.35
C LEU A 90 -4.06 -0.65 -8.90
N ARG A 91 -3.82 0.09 -9.99
CA ARG A 91 -2.50 0.21 -10.64
C ARG A 91 -1.54 1.13 -9.89
N GLY A 92 -2.02 2.13 -9.15
CA GLY A 92 -1.21 3.14 -8.46
C GLY A 92 -0.88 4.38 -9.29
N GLU A 93 -1.40 4.51 -10.51
CA GLU A 93 -1.04 5.60 -11.44
C GLU A 93 -1.64 6.93 -10.98
N THR A 94 -2.89 6.91 -10.52
CA THR A 94 -3.61 8.03 -9.89
C THR A 94 -2.88 8.51 -8.64
N PHE A 95 -2.24 7.61 -7.89
CA PHE A 95 -1.46 7.96 -6.72
C PHE A 95 -0.07 8.53 -7.06
N GLU A 96 0.55 8.06 -8.12
CA GLU A 96 1.86 8.52 -8.59
C GLU A 96 1.79 9.90 -9.29
N GLN A 97 0.72 10.14 -10.05
CA GLN A 97 0.54 11.32 -10.89
C GLN A 97 0.77 12.66 -10.17
N PRO A 98 0.28 12.91 -8.93
CA PRO A 98 0.49 14.20 -8.25
C PRO A 98 1.95 14.52 -8.00
N ALA A 99 2.76 13.52 -7.60
CA ALA A 99 4.18 13.72 -7.35
C ALA A 99 4.97 13.97 -8.64
N CYS A 100 4.56 13.35 -9.75
CA CYS A 100 5.28 13.45 -11.03
C CYS A 100 4.88 14.69 -11.86
N SER A 101 3.59 15.02 -11.88
CA SER A 101 3.03 16.06 -12.76
C SER A 101 2.68 17.37 -12.04
N GLY A 102 2.61 17.35 -10.70
CA GLY A 102 2.06 18.45 -9.91
C GLY A 102 0.54 18.62 -10.04
N GLN A 103 -0.14 17.76 -10.81
CA GLN A 103 -1.59 17.78 -11.00
C GLN A 103 -2.26 16.70 -10.15
N CYS A 104 -3.34 17.07 -9.48
CA CYS A 104 -4.18 16.15 -8.71
C CYS A 104 -5.59 16.14 -9.29
N GLN A 105 -6.13 14.95 -9.54
CA GLN A 105 -7.53 14.80 -9.94
C GLN A 105 -8.45 15.20 -8.77
N ASP A 106 -9.58 15.85 -9.06
CA ASP A 106 -10.51 16.35 -8.05
C ASP A 106 -11.00 15.23 -7.10
N GLN A 107 -11.28 14.05 -7.66
CA GLN A 107 -11.74 12.90 -6.87
C GLN A 107 -10.66 12.41 -5.88
N LEU A 108 -9.39 12.39 -6.31
CA LEU A 108 -8.27 12.05 -5.44
C LEU A 108 -8.08 13.11 -4.36
N TYR A 109 -8.17 14.38 -4.74
CA TYR A 109 -8.09 15.51 -3.82
C TYR A 109 -9.15 15.39 -2.72
N ASP A 110 -10.41 15.16 -3.10
CA ASP A 110 -11.53 15.01 -2.18
C ASP A 110 -11.34 13.81 -1.24
N ALA A 111 -10.82 12.70 -1.75
CA ALA A 111 -10.54 11.54 -0.92
C ALA A 111 -9.45 11.83 0.12
N ILE A 112 -8.36 12.52 -0.26
CA ILE A 112 -7.29 12.91 0.67
C ILE A 112 -7.78 13.92 1.71
N ALA A 113 -8.61 14.87 1.28
CA ALA A 113 -9.22 15.88 2.15
C ALA A 113 -10.10 15.23 3.22
N ASN A 114 -10.89 14.23 2.84
CA ASN A 114 -11.88 13.58 3.70
C ASN A 114 -11.36 12.31 4.40
N ALA A 115 -10.20 11.78 4.01
CA ALA A 115 -9.59 10.62 4.64
C ALA A 115 -9.24 10.89 6.11
N SER A 116 -9.69 9.98 6.97
CA SER A 116 -9.34 9.88 8.40
C SER A 116 -8.05 9.08 8.63
N GLY A 117 -7.74 8.16 7.70
CA GLY A 117 -6.52 7.38 7.71
C GLY A 117 -6.09 6.95 6.32
N ILE A 118 -4.80 6.60 6.19
CA ILE A 118 -4.18 6.19 4.93
C ILE A 118 -3.51 4.82 5.13
N ALA A 119 -3.87 3.84 4.30
CA ALA A 119 -3.09 2.62 4.13
C ALA A 119 -2.13 2.81 2.95
N LEU A 120 -0.84 2.94 3.25
CA LEU A 120 0.21 3.23 2.27
C LEU A 120 0.99 1.96 1.96
N PHE A 121 0.93 1.50 0.72
CA PHE A 121 1.61 0.28 0.26
C PHE A 121 2.99 0.58 -0.31
N THR A 122 3.97 -0.20 0.15
CA THR A 122 5.32 -0.35 -0.42
C THR A 122 5.67 -1.83 -0.49
N SER A 123 6.59 -2.26 -1.35
CA SER A 123 6.92 -3.68 -1.53
C SER A 123 8.29 -4.03 -0.95
N ALA A 124 8.36 -5.18 -0.28
CA ALA A 124 9.62 -5.78 0.17
C ALA A 124 10.45 -6.39 -0.96
N GLU A 125 9.83 -6.68 -2.12
CA GLU A 125 10.55 -7.19 -3.30
C GLU A 125 11.15 -6.08 -4.16
N ARG A 126 10.75 -4.82 -3.93
CA ARG A 126 11.33 -3.68 -4.65
C ARG A 126 12.71 -3.39 -4.07
N GLU A 127 13.67 -3.14 -4.95
CA GLU A 127 15.03 -2.77 -4.58
C GLU A 127 15.07 -1.49 -3.72
N ASP A 128 16.20 -1.28 -3.04
CA ASP A 128 16.45 -0.06 -2.28
C ASP A 128 16.70 1.07 -3.27
N ASP A 129 15.72 2.00 -3.42
CA ASP A 129 15.86 3.16 -4.31
C ASP A 129 16.77 4.27 -3.71
N ALA A 130 17.33 4.03 -2.51
CA ALA A 130 18.16 4.98 -1.79
C ALA A 130 19.63 4.82 -2.20
N LEU A 131 20.05 5.55 -3.23
CA LEU A 131 21.48 5.78 -3.49
C LEU A 131 22.03 6.70 -2.39
N LEU A 132 22.98 6.22 -1.61
CA LEU A 132 23.72 7.06 -0.66
C LEU A 132 24.78 7.87 -1.40
N VAL A 133 25.15 9.02 -0.84
CA VAL A 133 26.28 9.82 -1.36
C VAL A 133 27.58 9.00 -1.33
N SER A 134 27.70 8.03 -0.43
CA SER A 134 28.83 7.08 -0.41
C SER A 134 28.88 6.21 -1.66
N ASP A 135 27.73 5.88 -2.23
CA ASP A 135 27.60 4.99 -3.39
C ASP A 135 27.93 5.75 -4.69
N LEU A 136 28.01 7.09 -4.63
CA LEU A 136 28.47 7.93 -5.72
C LEU A 136 29.94 7.64 -6.09
N GLY A 137 30.74 7.11 -5.15
CA GLY A 137 32.13 6.73 -5.41
C GLY A 137 32.27 5.69 -6.52
N ASP A 138 31.29 4.78 -6.65
CA ASP A 138 31.26 3.75 -7.68
C ASP A 138 30.79 4.27 -9.05
N LEU A 139 30.25 5.49 -9.10
CA LEU A 139 29.81 6.20 -10.31
C LEU A 139 30.86 7.16 -10.87
N LEU A 140 32.00 7.30 -10.19
CA LEU A 140 33.15 8.07 -10.67
C LEU A 140 34.01 7.21 -11.59
N ASP A 141 34.45 7.75 -12.71
CA ASP A 141 35.44 7.11 -13.57
C ASP A 141 36.84 7.11 -12.90
N ASP A 142 37.81 6.44 -13.53
CA ASP A 142 39.21 6.38 -13.06
C ASP A 142 39.87 7.78 -12.90
N SER A 143 39.26 8.84 -13.44
CA SER A 143 39.70 10.23 -13.30
C SER A 143 39.02 10.99 -12.16
N GLY A 144 38.12 10.34 -11.42
CA GLY A 144 37.33 10.94 -10.35
C GLY A 144 36.25 11.89 -10.87
N GLN A 145 35.88 11.77 -12.15
CA GLN A 145 34.79 12.54 -12.74
C GLN A 145 33.54 11.67 -12.87
N ILE A 146 32.38 12.26 -12.60
CA ILE A 146 31.10 11.64 -12.96
C ILE A 146 31.10 11.58 -14.48
N ALA A 147 30.94 10.37 -15.04
CA ALA A 147 30.78 10.18 -16.47
C ALA A 147 29.68 11.15 -16.94
N ARG A 148 30.05 12.13 -17.77
CA ARG A 148 29.10 13.10 -18.30
C ARG A 148 28.23 12.39 -19.33
N ASP A 149 27.16 11.76 -18.86
CA ASP A 149 26.01 11.54 -19.73
C ASP A 149 25.54 12.91 -20.23
N GLU A 150 25.12 12.96 -21.49
CA GLU A 150 24.43 14.14 -22.02
C GLU A 150 23.34 14.55 -21.04
N ALA A 151 23.15 15.86 -20.83
CA ALA A 151 22.20 16.38 -19.87
C ALA A 151 20.78 15.87 -20.20
N ASN A 152 20.41 14.74 -19.60
CA ASN A 152 19.09 14.16 -19.76
C ASN A 152 18.09 15.10 -19.08
N PHE A 153 17.00 15.38 -19.80
CA PHE A 153 15.90 16.13 -19.22
C PHE A 153 15.37 15.37 -18.01
N PHE A 154 15.10 16.07 -16.90
CA PHE A 154 14.59 15.44 -15.69
C PHE A 154 13.24 14.77 -15.97
N ASP A 155 13.16 13.45 -15.76
CA ASP A 155 11.92 12.68 -15.82
C ASP A 155 11.36 12.47 -14.39
N PRO A 156 10.25 13.12 -14.02
CA PRO A 156 9.64 12.95 -12.71
C PRO A 156 9.18 11.51 -12.43
N TYR A 157 8.84 10.72 -13.45
CA TYR A 157 8.42 9.32 -13.26
C TYR A 157 9.59 8.42 -12.87
N GLY A 158 10.80 8.78 -13.29
CA GLY A 158 12.05 8.14 -12.90
C GLY A 158 12.52 8.47 -11.47
N MET A 159 11.80 9.31 -10.72
CA MET A 159 12.14 9.57 -9.32
C MET A 159 12.03 8.29 -8.45
N PRO A 160 12.87 8.16 -7.41
CA PRO A 160 12.73 7.12 -6.39
C PRO A 160 11.31 7.04 -5.80
N GLU A 161 10.86 5.83 -5.46
CA GLU A 161 9.53 5.61 -4.84
C GLU A 161 9.35 6.46 -3.57
N GLU A 162 10.36 6.48 -2.70
CA GLU A 162 10.29 7.22 -1.43
C GLU A 162 10.10 8.72 -1.65
N VAL A 163 10.77 9.31 -2.64
CA VAL A 163 10.63 10.72 -2.99
C VAL A 163 9.20 11.01 -3.42
N LYS A 164 8.63 10.17 -4.30
CA LYS A 164 7.25 10.32 -4.79
C LYS A 164 6.23 10.15 -3.65
N ILE A 165 6.44 9.18 -2.75
CA ILE A 165 5.59 8.98 -1.58
C ILE A 165 5.66 10.18 -0.64
N VAL A 166 6.86 10.65 -0.29
CA VAL A 166 7.05 11.78 0.62
C VAL A 166 6.44 13.05 0.01
N GLU A 167 6.59 13.28 -1.30
CA GLU A 167 5.92 14.40 -1.96
C GLU A 167 4.39 14.30 -1.88
N PHE A 168 3.82 13.13 -2.16
CA PHE A 168 2.38 12.91 -1.97
C PHE A 168 1.92 13.22 -0.54
N LEU A 169 2.64 12.73 0.47
CA LEU A 169 2.30 12.96 1.88
C LEU A 169 2.43 14.43 2.29
N GLN A 170 3.40 15.15 1.71
CA GLN A 170 3.51 16.60 1.88
C GLN A 170 2.33 17.32 1.23
N MET A 171 1.96 16.97 0.00
CA MET A 171 0.78 17.52 -0.68
C MET A 171 -0.50 17.31 0.12
N ALA A 172 -0.67 16.15 0.76
CA ALA A 172 -1.81 15.82 1.62
C ALA A 172 -1.96 16.73 2.86
N ASN A 173 -0.93 17.54 3.18
CA ASN A 173 -0.89 18.45 4.32
C ASN A 173 -0.46 19.88 3.97
N ARG A 174 -0.36 20.22 2.69
CA ARG A 174 -0.06 21.58 2.22
C ARG A 174 -1.31 22.21 1.59
N ARG A 175 -1.31 23.53 1.48
CA ARG A 175 -2.40 24.26 0.82
C ARG A 175 -2.65 23.68 -0.59
N PRO A 176 -3.93 23.52 -1.00
CA PRO A 176 -5.14 24.04 -0.36
C PRO A 176 -5.68 23.19 0.79
N LEU A 177 -5.12 22.01 1.06
CA LEU A 177 -5.48 21.22 2.24
C LEU A 177 -4.96 21.86 3.52
N THR A 178 -5.74 21.72 4.58
CA THR A 178 -5.29 22.10 5.93
C THR A 178 -4.50 20.94 6.53
N PRO A 179 -3.31 21.19 7.11
CA PRO A 179 -2.59 20.16 7.85
C PRO A 179 -3.49 19.57 8.92
N LYS A 180 -3.62 18.24 8.95
CA LYS A 180 -4.38 17.54 9.98
C LYS A 180 -3.67 16.25 10.35
N ARG A 181 -3.68 15.93 11.64
CA ARG A 181 -3.14 14.66 12.11
C ARG A 181 -3.98 13.51 11.56
N ARG A 182 -3.37 12.61 10.80
CA ARG A 182 -4.02 11.41 10.26
C ARG A 182 -3.29 10.16 10.75
N ARG A 183 -4.03 9.05 10.86
CA ARG A 183 -3.42 7.73 11.03
C ARG A 183 -2.87 7.25 9.69
N ILE A 184 -1.67 6.68 9.70
CA ILE A 184 -1.07 6.08 8.51
C ILE A 184 -0.54 4.69 8.86
N ALA A 185 -1.01 3.69 8.11
CA ALA A 185 -0.56 2.32 8.20
C ALA A 185 0.32 2.04 6.99
N VAL A 186 1.62 1.88 7.19
CA VAL A 186 2.52 1.45 6.13
C VAL A 186 2.43 -0.06 5.98
N MET A 187 1.97 -0.50 4.82
CA MET A 187 1.71 -1.89 4.46
C MET A 187 2.88 -2.36 3.59
N VAL A 188 3.85 -3.05 4.19
CA VAL A 188 4.98 -3.63 3.47
C VAL A 188 4.54 -4.97 2.88
N SER A 189 4.24 -4.96 1.58
CA SER A 189 3.79 -6.14 0.85
C SER A 189 4.93 -7.12 0.54
N ALA A 190 4.57 -8.32 0.08
CA ALA A 190 5.49 -9.42 -0.18
C ALA A 190 6.34 -9.82 1.06
N TRP A 191 5.78 -9.66 2.27
CA TRP A 191 6.51 -9.91 3.51
C TRP A 191 6.98 -11.35 3.71
N ASP A 192 6.52 -12.29 2.89
CA ASP A 192 6.99 -13.68 2.89
C ASP A 192 8.45 -13.83 2.43
N VAL A 193 9.03 -12.84 1.75
CA VAL A 193 10.47 -12.83 1.39
C VAL A 193 11.38 -12.40 2.54
N ILE A 194 10.80 -11.81 3.60
CA ILE A 194 11.54 -11.28 4.74
C ILE A 194 11.68 -12.35 5.83
N PRO A 195 12.87 -12.50 6.46
CA PRO A 195 13.06 -13.39 7.60
C PRO A 195 12.06 -13.13 8.74
N SER A 196 11.59 -14.20 9.39
CA SER A 196 10.48 -14.14 10.34
C SER A 196 10.77 -13.38 11.64
N ASP A 197 12.04 -13.18 11.96
CA ASP A 197 12.53 -12.46 13.15
C ASP A 197 12.58 -10.94 12.94
N ARG A 198 12.46 -10.47 11.70
CA ARG A 198 12.52 -9.04 11.39
C ARG A 198 11.17 -8.36 11.63
N MET A 199 11.22 -7.20 12.29
CA MET A 199 10.04 -6.37 12.54
C MET A 199 9.77 -5.41 11.37
N PRO A 200 8.50 -5.15 11.00
CA PRO A 200 8.14 -4.21 9.93
C PRO A 200 8.72 -2.81 10.12
N ASP A 201 8.70 -2.28 11.35
CA ASP A 201 9.23 -0.96 11.67
C ASP A 201 10.74 -0.87 11.42
N ALA A 202 11.49 -1.92 11.78
CA ALA A 202 12.93 -2.01 11.54
C ALA A 202 13.25 -2.18 10.05
N TRP A 203 12.40 -2.89 9.30
CA TRP A 203 12.51 -2.96 7.84
C TRP A 203 12.31 -1.58 7.21
N LEU A 204 11.27 -0.83 7.61
CA LEU A 204 10.99 0.48 7.05
C LEU A 204 12.16 1.45 7.31
N ALA A 205 12.71 1.46 8.52
CA ALA A 205 13.83 2.33 8.87
C ALA A 205 15.12 2.04 8.08
N GLU A 206 15.39 0.76 7.76
CA GLU A 206 16.59 0.36 7.02
C GLU A 206 16.41 0.48 5.50
N LYS A 207 15.25 0.07 4.98
CA LYS A 207 14.99 -0.09 3.53
C LYS A 207 14.25 1.08 2.91
N ARG A 208 13.60 1.91 3.73
CA ARG A 208 12.91 3.13 3.31
C ARG A 208 13.23 4.30 4.27
N PRO A 209 14.52 4.66 4.44
CA PRO A 209 14.95 5.58 5.47
C PRO A 209 14.35 6.99 5.34
N MET A 210 14.16 7.49 4.10
CA MET A 210 13.58 8.81 3.87
C MET A 210 12.11 8.83 4.28
N LEU A 211 11.36 7.80 3.90
CA LEU A 211 9.96 7.65 4.30
C LEU A 211 9.83 7.47 5.82
N ALA A 212 10.65 6.61 6.42
CA ALA A 212 10.67 6.36 7.86
C ALA A 212 10.96 7.64 8.64
N GLN A 213 12.00 8.38 8.24
CA GLN A 213 12.37 9.65 8.87
C GLN A 213 11.25 10.69 8.71
N PHE A 214 10.69 10.84 7.52
CA PHE A 214 9.61 11.79 7.28
C PHE A 214 8.40 11.50 8.19
N LEU A 215 7.98 10.25 8.30
CA LEU A 215 6.82 9.88 9.13
C LEU A 215 7.13 10.04 10.63
N GLN A 216 8.31 9.61 11.08
CA GLN A 216 8.72 9.67 12.49
C GLN A 216 8.87 11.10 13.00
N TYR A 217 9.43 12.00 12.18
CA TYR A 217 9.73 13.39 12.59
C TYR A 217 8.60 14.38 12.30
N ASN A 218 7.43 13.90 11.85
CA ASN A 218 6.22 14.71 11.69
C ASN A 218 5.03 14.17 12.52
N PRO A 219 5.17 13.96 13.85
CA PRO A 219 4.14 13.34 14.69
C PRO A 219 2.89 14.21 14.88
N SER A 220 2.98 15.52 14.61
CA SER A 220 1.83 16.41 14.57
C SER A 220 0.94 16.16 13.35
N LEU A 221 1.48 15.55 12.28
CA LEU A 221 0.78 15.22 11.05
C LEU A 221 0.43 13.73 10.96
N TRP A 222 1.26 12.85 11.52
CA TRP A 222 1.12 11.41 11.35
C TRP A 222 1.12 10.65 12.67
N ASP A 223 0.15 9.78 12.83
CA ASP A 223 0.17 8.68 13.78
C ASP A 223 0.50 7.42 12.98
N LEU A 224 1.67 6.82 13.20
CA LEU A 224 2.25 5.77 12.34
C LEU A 224 2.07 4.37 12.95
N ARG A 225 1.72 3.41 12.11
CA ARG A 225 1.95 1.97 12.35
C ARG A 225 2.51 1.31 11.10
N VAL A 226 3.40 0.33 11.29
CA VAL A 226 3.96 -0.46 10.19
C VAL A 226 3.51 -1.92 10.31
N TYR A 227 3.14 -2.49 9.17
CA TYR A 227 2.68 -3.87 9.05
C TYR A 227 3.42 -4.58 7.92
N GLY A 228 3.86 -5.80 8.18
CA GLY A 228 4.34 -6.72 7.17
C GLY A 228 3.18 -7.56 6.66
N VAL A 229 2.94 -7.57 5.35
CA VAL A 229 1.79 -8.23 4.73
C VAL A 229 2.23 -9.13 3.58
N SER A 230 1.82 -10.39 3.63
CA SER A 230 1.82 -11.30 2.47
C SER A 230 0.38 -11.72 2.19
N ALA A 231 -0.28 -10.99 1.29
CA ALA A 231 -1.67 -11.26 0.93
C ALA A 231 -1.83 -12.56 0.11
N GLN A 232 -0.79 -12.97 -0.63
CA GLN A 232 -0.79 -14.25 -1.35
C GLN A 232 -0.31 -15.42 -0.48
N GLY A 233 0.59 -15.16 0.48
CA GLY A 233 1.21 -16.16 1.34
C GLY A 233 2.47 -16.83 0.77
N GLY A 234 2.94 -16.40 -0.39
CA GLY A 234 4.09 -16.98 -1.10
C GLY A 234 4.26 -16.44 -2.52
N ARG A 235 5.39 -16.77 -3.14
CA ARG A 235 5.78 -16.32 -4.48
C ARG A 235 5.25 -17.25 -5.55
N LEU A 236 4.52 -16.72 -6.53
CA LEU A 236 4.04 -17.49 -7.67
C LEU A 236 5.02 -17.41 -8.85
N PRO A 237 5.26 -18.53 -9.57
CA PRO A 237 4.61 -19.84 -9.44
C PRO A 237 5.26 -20.81 -8.42
N GLN A 238 6.35 -20.42 -7.75
CA GLN A 238 7.18 -21.30 -6.93
C GLN A 238 6.39 -21.99 -5.80
N ASP A 239 5.61 -21.23 -5.06
CA ASP A 239 4.84 -21.68 -3.91
C ASP A 239 3.46 -22.28 -4.26
N LYS A 240 3.11 -22.34 -5.56
CA LYS A 240 1.75 -22.69 -5.99
C LYS A 240 1.26 -24.02 -5.43
N LYS A 241 2.11 -25.06 -5.38
CA LYS A 241 1.74 -26.37 -4.83
C LYS A 241 1.41 -26.30 -3.33
N ARG A 242 2.24 -25.58 -2.55
CA ARG A 242 2.03 -25.37 -1.11
C ARG A 242 0.75 -24.58 -0.85
N LEU A 243 0.55 -23.48 -1.58
CA LEU A 243 -0.63 -22.63 -1.42
C LEU A 243 -1.94 -23.34 -1.81
N LYS A 244 -1.91 -24.24 -2.81
CA LYS A 244 -3.09 -25.06 -3.17
C LYS A 244 -3.56 -25.98 -2.04
N ALA A 245 -2.66 -26.45 -1.19
CA ALA A 245 -2.99 -27.33 -0.08
C ALA A 245 -3.56 -26.58 1.15
N MET A 246 -3.53 -25.25 1.13
CA MET A 246 -4.02 -24.40 2.22
C MET A 246 -5.38 -23.77 1.87
N LYS A 247 -6.21 -23.53 2.88
CA LYS A 247 -7.41 -22.71 2.70
C LYS A 247 -6.99 -21.29 2.30
N PRO A 248 -7.71 -20.63 1.38
CA PRO A 248 -7.30 -19.31 0.88
C PRO A 248 -7.03 -18.29 1.98
N ALA A 249 -7.92 -18.16 2.97
CA ALA A 249 -7.73 -17.24 4.09
C ALA A 249 -6.47 -17.56 4.94
N GLU A 250 -6.17 -18.83 5.16
CA GLU A 250 -4.99 -19.28 5.93
C GLU A 250 -3.66 -19.06 5.18
N ARG A 251 -3.69 -18.70 3.89
CA ARG A 251 -2.47 -18.33 3.12
C ARG A 251 -1.91 -16.99 3.60
N ILE A 252 -2.77 -16.09 4.01
CA ILE A 252 -2.43 -14.68 4.28
C ILE A 252 -1.51 -14.59 5.49
N ARG A 253 -0.46 -13.80 5.41
CA ARG A 253 0.38 -13.48 6.58
C ARG A 253 0.32 -11.99 6.87
N ILE A 254 0.17 -11.65 8.13
CA ILE A 254 0.27 -10.28 8.62
C ILE A 254 1.06 -10.26 9.93
N VAL A 255 1.96 -9.28 10.05
CA VAL A 255 2.82 -9.07 11.23
C VAL A 255 2.78 -7.59 11.60
N GLY A 256 2.79 -7.31 12.90
CA GLY A 256 2.83 -5.95 13.44
C GLY A 256 1.60 -5.61 14.29
N HIS A 257 1.82 -4.78 15.33
CA HIS A 257 0.77 -4.08 16.09
C HIS A 257 -0.42 -4.95 16.54
N ARG A 258 -0.13 -6.17 17.03
CA ARG A 258 -1.12 -7.16 17.52
C ARG A 258 -2.12 -7.66 16.47
N ALA A 259 -1.82 -7.53 15.19
CA ALA A 259 -2.62 -8.14 14.14
C ALA A 259 -2.77 -9.65 14.40
N LYS A 260 -4.00 -10.15 14.35
CA LYS A 260 -4.26 -11.58 14.46
C LYS A 260 -3.75 -12.28 13.19
N PRO A 261 -3.34 -13.56 13.28
CA PRO A 261 -2.98 -14.33 12.10
C PRO A 261 -4.08 -14.26 11.04
N HIS A 262 -3.69 -14.07 9.79
CA HIS A 262 -4.56 -14.03 8.61
C HIS A 262 -5.55 -12.85 8.53
N ASP A 263 -5.52 -11.91 9.48
CA ASP A 263 -6.48 -10.81 9.54
C ASP A 263 -5.96 -9.52 8.88
N LEU A 264 -6.32 -9.30 7.61
CA LEU A 264 -6.00 -8.06 6.89
C LEU A 264 -6.82 -6.85 7.35
N THR A 265 -7.82 -7.03 8.21
CA THR A 265 -8.70 -5.94 8.65
C THR A 265 -8.14 -5.16 9.84
N ALA A 266 -7.21 -5.72 10.60
CA ALA A 266 -6.63 -5.08 11.78
C ALA A 266 -5.99 -3.69 11.50
N PRO A 267 -5.16 -3.49 10.45
CA PRO A 267 -4.66 -2.16 10.11
C PRO A 267 -5.77 -1.20 9.72
N LEU A 268 -6.77 -1.69 8.98
CA LEU A 268 -7.88 -0.89 8.45
C LEU A 268 -8.81 -0.42 9.57
N ARG A 269 -9.08 -1.29 10.55
CA ARG A 269 -9.83 -0.92 11.76
C ARG A 269 -9.10 0.16 12.55
N TRP A 270 -7.79 0.01 12.75
CA TRP A 270 -7.03 1.05 13.43
C TRP A 270 -7.05 2.37 12.66
N LEU A 271 -6.94 2.36 11.34
CA LEU A 271 -7.09 3.57 10.52
C LEU A 271 -8.47 4.23 10.67
N ALA A 272 -9.51 3.46 10.95
CA ALA A 272 -10.88 3.94 11.08
C ALA A 272 -11.17 4.73 12.36
N GLY A 273 -10.32 4.68 13.38
CA GLY A 273 -10.60 5.40 14.62
C GLY A 273 -11.01 4.52 15.80
N THR A 274 -11.29 3.24 15.57
CA THR A 274 -12.09 2.37 16.46
C THR A 274 -11.33 1.16 17.02
#